data_AF-A0A1V6A6N0-F1
#
_entry.id   AF-A0A1V6A6N0-F1
#
_cell.length_a   1.000
_cell.length_b   1.000
_cell.length_c   1.000
_cell.angle_alpha   90.00
_cell.angle_beta   90.00
_cell.angle_gamma   90.00
#
_symmetry.space_group_name_H-M   'P 1'
#
loop_
_entity.id
_entity.type
_entity.pdbx_description
1 polymer ?
#
loop_
_entity_poly.entity_id
_entity_poly.type
_entity_poly.pdbx_seq_one_letter_code
_entity_poly.pdbx_strand_id
1 'polypeptide(L)'
;MEKTACRRTLLGIIVSILLLITQIFLGKTGHLIAKRIPYQSIDPFDCFVEISIHHAVELLIALAIILILSKLLNLDFNFQLGDMKKGIKYLTVFTAVFSVITIAQHAFMALNNQLPIYMFPLDGRNIIGTLGFQLLLSGPAEEVIFRALPITLLTYSFGTSIEIKGSVTIIGFLEKL
;
A
#
# COMPACT_ATOMS: atom_id res chain seq x y z
N MET A 1 14.96 13.98 31.56
CA MET A 1 14.07 12.97 30.93
C MET A 1 12.88 13.60 30.22
N GLU A 2 12.12 14.49 30.85
CA GLU A 2 10.90 15.10 30.27
C GLU A 2 11.14 15.94 29.00
N LYS A 3 12.19 16.77 28.97
CA LYS A 3 12.57 17.58 27.79
C LYS A 3 12.90 16.72 26.55
N THR A 4 13.48 15.54 26.77
CA THR A 4 13.85 14.62 25.69
C THR A 4 12.62 13.93 25.12
N ALA A 5 11.66 13.55 25.96
CA ALA A 5 10.38 12.98 25.53
C ALA A 5 9.58 14.00 24.70
N CYS A 6 9.43 15.24 25.19
CA CYS A 6 8.75 16.31 24.47
C CYS A 6 9.36 16.58 23.09
N ARG A 7 10.69 16.58 22.98
CA ARG A 7 11.39 16.77 21.69
C ARG A 7 11.13 15.64 20.70
N ARG A 8 11.06 14.39 21.15
CA ARG A 8 10.77 13.23 20.28
C ARG A 8 9.32 13.19 19.84
N THR A 9 8.40 13.55 20.73
CA THR A 9 6.98 13.70 20.36
C THR A 9 6.80 14.77 19.28
N LEU A 10 7.42 15.95 19.45
CA LEU A 10 7.38 17.00 18.43
C LEU A 10 7.99 16.53 17.10
N LEU A 11 9.14 15.84 17.15
CA LEU A 11 9.77 15.27 15.95
C LEU A 11 8.85 14.28 15.25
N GLY A 12 8.21 13.36 15.99
CA GLY A 12 7.30 12.38 15.39
C GLY A 12 6.04 13.02 14.81
N ILE A 13 5.50 14.08 15.41
CA ILE A 13 4.41 14.88 14.83
C ILE A 13 4.88 15.51 13.49
N ILE A 14 6.05 16.14 13.47
CA ILE A 14 6.61 16.73 12.25
C ILE A 14 6.80 15.65 11.17
N VAL A 15 7.38 14.50 11.52
CA VAL A 15 7.58 13.38 10.59
C VAL A 15 6.24 12.83 10.08
N SER A 16 5.21 12.74 10.92
CA SER A 16 3.87 12.31 10.50
C SER A 16 3.27 13.25 9.47
N ILE A 17 3.40 14.57 9.68
CA ILE A 17 2.92 15.58 8.73
C ILE A 17 3.71 15.50 7.42
N LEU A 18 5.04 15.38 7.49
CA LEU A 18 5.88 15.23 6.30
C LEU A 18 5.53 13.96 5.52
N LEU A 19 5.32 12.84 6.19
CA LEU A 19 4.87 11.59 5.57
C LEU A 19 3.54 11.76 4.83
N LEU A 20 2.56 12.39 5.45
CA LEU A 20 1.28 12.68 4.81
C LEU A 20 1.44 13.55 3.56
N ILE A 21 2.25 14.60 3.64
CA ILE A 21 2.55 15.46 2.49
C ILE A 21 3.24 14.66 1.38
N THR A 22 4.22 13.82 1.73
CA THR A 22 4.91 12.94 0.79
C THR A 22 3.93 11.99 0.09
N GLN A 23 3.02 11.35 0.83
CA GLN A 23 2.03 10.43 0.28
C GLN A 23 1.06 11.14 -0.67
N ILE A 24 0.56 12.32 -0.31
CA ILE A 24 -0.29 13.14 -1.20
C ILE A 24 0.50 13.55 -2.46
N PHE A 25 1.78 13.91 -2.31
CA PHE A 25 2.63 14.30 -3.42
C PHE A 25 2.89 13.13 -4.39
N LEU A 26 3.18 11.94 -3.86
CA LEU A 26 3.31 10.70 -4.63
C LEU A 26 2.03 10.43 -5.42
N GLY A 27 0.88 10.45 -4.73
CA GLY A 27 -0.48 10.41 -5.28
C GLY A 27 -0.65 11.25 -6.55
N LYS A 28 -0.45 12.55 -6.38
CA LYS A 28 -0.61 13.51 -7.47
C LYS A 28 0.41 13.30 -8.58
N THR A 29 1.66 13.00 -8.24
CA THR A 29 2.74 12.83 -9.22
C THR A 29 2.53 11.61 -10.10
N GLY A 30 2.13 10.47 -9.50
CA GLY A 30 1.81 9.25 -10.26
C GLY A 30 0.70 9.50 -11.27
N HIS A 31 -0.37 10.19 -10.86
CA HIS A 31 -1.49 10.49 -11.74
C HIS A 31 -1.11 11.49 -12.85
N LEU A 32 -0.32 12.52 -12.52
CA LEU A 32 0.18 13.49 -13.50
C LEU A 32 1.07 12.84 -14.56
N ILE A 33 1.91 11.87 -14.17
CA ILE A 33 2.76 11.14 -15.13
C ILE A 33 1.92 10.18 -15.97
N ALA A 34 1.01 9.42 -15.35
CA ALA A 34 0.15 8.46 -16.06
C ALA A 34 -0.65 9.13 -17.18
N LYS A 35 -1.23 10.30 -16.91
CA LYS A 35 -2.00 11.08 -17.91
C LYS A 35 -1.20 11.58 -19.11
N ARG A 36 0.13 11.57 -19.06
CA ARG A 36 0.99 12.02 -20.16
C ARG A 36 1.44 10.89 -21.09
N ILE A 37 1.19 9.64 -20.72
CA ILE A 37 1.61 8.48 -21.49
C ILE A 37 0.42 8.03 -22.34
N PRO A 38 0.54 7.97 -23.68
CA PRO A 38 -0.53 7.44 -24.53
C PRO A 38 -0.55 5.91 -24.41
N TYR A 39 -1.53 5.38 -23.70
CA TYR A 39 -1.65 3.93 -23.44
C TYR A 39 -2.95 3.31 -23.98
N GLN A 40 -3.82 4.09 -24.61
CA GLN A 40 -5.15 3.66 -25.06
C GLN A 40 -5.13 2.52 -26.10
N SER A 41 -4.02 2.31 -26.80
CA SER A 41 -3.85 1.14 -27.68
C SER A 41 -3.79 -0.18 -26.89
N ILE A 42 -3.33 -0.13 -25.65
CA ILE A 42 -3.20 -1.27 -24.73
C ILE A 42 -4.41 -1.37 -23.80
N ASP A 43 -4.93 -0.23 -23.34
CA ASP A 43 -6.07 -0.16 -22.43
C ASP A 43 -7.05 0.93 -22.89
N PRO A 44 -7.94 0.61 -23.84
CA PRO A 44 -8.87 1.59 -24.41
C PRO A 44 -9.95 2.09 -23.43
N PHE A 45 -10.09 1.44 -22.28
CA PHE A 45 -11.12 1.75 -21.28
C PHE A 45 -10.53 2.32 -19.97
N ASP A 46 -9.23 2.64 -19.98
CA ASP A 46 -8.46 3.15 -18.83
C ASP A 46 -8.66 2.30 -17.54
N CYS A 47 -8.87 0.99 -17.69
CA CYS A 47 -9.29 0.09 -16.61
C CYS A 47 -8.13 -0.55 -15.84
N PHE A 48 -6.89 -0.46 -16.33
CA PHE A 48 -5.72 -0.98 -15.63
C PHE A 48 -4.39 -0.25 -15.89
N VAL A 49 -4.14 0.34 -17.06
CA VAL A 49 -2.82 0.90 -17.38
C VAL A 49 -2.56 2.22 -16.66
N GLU A 50 -3.53 3.15 -16.63
CA GLU A 50 -3.34 4.43 -15.93
C GLU A 50 -2.94 4.20 -14.47
N ILE A 51 -3.73 3.37 -13.80
CA ILE A 51 -3.55 3.09 -12.38
C ILE A 51 -2.28 2.26 -12.13
N SER A 52 -1.89 1.39 -13.06
CA SER A 52 -0.61 0.68 -13.00
C SER A 52 0.57 1.62 -13.11
N ILE A 53 0.56 2.55 -14.08
CA ILE A 53 1.63 3.55 -14.23
C ILE A 53 1.69 4.44 -12.99
N HIS A 54 0.53 4.89 -12.50
CA HIS A 54 0.43 5.69 -11.28
C HIS A 54 1.12 5.00 -10.10
N HIS A 55 0.77 3.75 -9.77
CA HIS A 55 1.40 3.02 -8.66
C HIS A 55 2.87 2.68 -8.93
N ALA A 56 3.24 2.37 -10.18
CA ALA A 56 4.63 2.10 -10.53
C ALA A 56 5.52 3.33 -10.30
N VAL A 57 5.05 4.51 -10.70
CA VAL A 57 5.75 5.79 -10.46
C VAL A 57 5.87 6.05 -8.97
N GLU A 58 4.79 5.90 -8.21
CA GLU A 58 4.84 6.09 -6.76
C GLU A 58 5.81 5.15 -6.07
N LEU A 59 5.77 3.87 -6.43
CA LEU A 59 6.67 2.84 -5.92
C LEU A 59 8.14 3.20 -6.22
N LEU A 60 8.45 3.60 -7.45
CA LEU A 60 9.82 3.98 -7.83
C LEU A 60 10.32 5.19 -7.05
N ILE A 61 9.49 6.23 -6.89
CA ILE A 61 9.88 7.41 -6.11
C ILE A 61 10.02 7.05 -4.62
N ALA A 62 9.10 6.25 -4.07
CA ALA A 62 9.18 5.81 -2.67
C ALA A 62 10.43 4.97 -2.40
N LEU A 63 10.79 4.05 -3.29
CA LEU A 63 12.03 3.28 -3.21
C LEU A 63 13.27 4.19 -3.27
N ALA A 64 13.26 5.24 -4.11
CA ALA A 64 14.34 6.21 -4.16
C ALA A 64 14.46 7.00 -2.84
N ILE A 65 13.33 7.43 -2.26
CA ILE A 65 13.29 8.08 -0.93
C ILE A 65 13.87 7.15 0.13
N ILE A 66 13.42 5.89 0.18
CA ILE A 66 13.91 4.89 1.12
C ILE A 66 15.42 4.70 0.97
N LEU A 67 15.94 4.59 -0.26
CA LEU A 67 17.37 4.43 -0.51
C LEU A 67 18.20 5.63 -0.01
N ILE A 68 17.68 6.85 -0.15
CA ILE A 68 18.34 8.06 0.36
C ILE A 68 18.33 8.08 1.88
N LEU A 69 17.17 7.81 2.49
CA LEU A 69 16.99 7.85 3.94
C LEU A 69 17.73 6.72 4.65
N SER A 70 17.81 5.52 4.05
CA SER A 70 18.55 4.39 4.63
C SER A 70 20.02 4.74 4.78
N LYS A 71 20.62 5.43 3.81
CA LYS A 71 22.01 5.89 3.87
C LYS A 71 22.20 7.10 4.79
N LEU A 72 21.31 8.08 4.72
CA LEU A 72 21.46 9.34 5.47
C LEU A 72 21.25 9.16 6.98
N LEU A 73 20.31 8.28 7.35
CA LEU A 73 19.89 8.07 8.73
C LEU A 73 20.31 6.71 9.29
N ASN A 74 21.00 5.88 8.49
CA ASN A 74 21.38 4.51 8.82
C ASN A 74 20.18 3.66 9.28
N LEU A 75 19.08 3.74 8.52
CA LEU A 75 17.82 3.05 8.81
C LEU A 75 17.69 1.77 8.00
N ASP A 76 17.15 0.72 8.64
CA ASP A 76 16.69 -0.48 7.97
C ASP A 76 15.18 -0.42 7.79
N PHE A 77 14.73 -0.49 6.53
CA PHE A 77 13.31 -0.51 6.16
C PHE A 77 12.74 -1.95 6.09
N ASN A 78 13.57 -2.95 6.43
CA ASN A 78 13.18 -4.33 6.65
C ASN A 78 12.55 -5.02 5.42
N PHE A 79 13.13 -4.79 4.23
CA PHE A 79 12.74 -5.51 3.01
C PHE A 79 13.22 -6.96 3.05
N GLN A 80 12.51 -7.79 3.80
CA GLN A 80 12.76 -9.22 3.94
C GLN A 80 11.49 -10.02 3.64
N LEU A 81 11.67 -11.29 3.27
CA LEU A 81 10.56 -12.19 2.93
C LEU A 81 9.73 -12.64 4.15
N GLY A 82 10.24 -12.40 5.37
CA GLY A 82 9.57 -12.80 6.62
C GLY A 82 9.31 -14.31 6.71
N ASP A 83 8.27 -14.69 7.44
CA ASP A 83 7.81 -16.09 7.54
C ASP A 83 6.90 -16.44 6.36
N MET A 84 7.52 -16.77 5.22
CA MET A 84 6.80 -17.13 4.00
C MET A 84 5.82 -18.30 4.18
N LYS A 85 6.14 -19.25 5.07
CA LYS A 85 5.28 -20.42 5.30
C LYS A 85 3.96 -20.01 5.94
N LYS A 86 4.00 -19.14 6.97
CA LYS A 86 2.79 -18.54 7.55
C LYS A 86 2.09 -17.61 6.57
N GLY A 87 2.85 -16.80 5.83
CA GLY A 87 2.31 -15.89 4.81
C GLY A 87 1.47 -16.64 3.76
N ILE A 88 2.02 -17.70 3.17
CA ILE A 88 1.31 -18.55 2.20
C ILE A 88 0.09 -19.21 2.85
N LYS A 89 0.20 -19.70 4.09
CA LYS A 89 -0.93 -20.31 4.80
C LYS A 89 -2.08 -19.32 4.97
N TYR A 90 -1.81 -18.10 5.44
CA TYR A 90 -2.84 -17.09 5.63
C TYR A 90 -3.42 -16.60 4.32
N LEU A 91 -2.58 -16.37 3.31
CA LEU A 91 -3.02 -16.03 1.97
C LEU A 91 -3.96 -17.11 1.40
N THR A 92 -3.60 -18.39 1.51
CA THR A 92 -4.42 -19.51 1.04
C THR A 92 -5.78 -19.54 1.72
N VAL A 93 -5.83 -19.41 3.05
CA VAL A 93 -7.09 -19.41 3.79
C VAL A 93 -7.94 -18.20 3.40
N PHE A 94 -7.34 -17.01 3.35
CA PHE A 94 -8.04 -15.79 2.95
C PHE A 94 -8.63 -15.92 1.54
N THR A 95 -7.82 -16.33 0.56
CA THR A 95 -8.25 -16.50 -0.82
C THR A 95 -9.36 -17.54 -0.92
N ALA A 96 -9.24 -18.70 -0.26
CA ALA A 96 -10.27 -19.73 -0.29
C ALA A 96 -11.62 -19.23 0.26
N VAL A 97 -11.60 -18.59 1.44
CA VAL A 97 -12.82 -18.05 2.06
C VAL A 97 -13.42 -16.95 1.20
N PHE A 98 -12.58 -16.02 0.72
CA PHE A 98 -13.04 -14.91 -0.11
C PHE A 98 -13.64 -15.41 -1.42
N SER A 99 -13.00 -16.38 -2.09
CA SER A 99 -13.53 -16.98 -3.32
C SER A 99 -14.90 -17.64 -3.09
N VAL A 100 -15.10 -18.37 -2.00
CA VAL A 100 -16.40 -18.97 -1.67
C VAL A 100 -17.47 -17.89 -1.51
N ILE A 101 -17.17 -16.82 -0.74
CA ILE A 101 -18.10 -15.70 -0.54
C ILE A 101 -18.41 -15.02 -1.87
N THR A 102 -17.39 -14.70 -2.67
CA THR A 102 -17.56 -14.04 -3.97
C THR A 102 -18.40 -14.88 -4.92
N ILE A 103 -18.15 -16.18 -5.04
CA ILE A 103 -18.92 -17.10 -5.90
C ILE A 103 -20.37 -17.18 -5.42
N ALA A 104 -20.60 -17.37 -4.12
CA ALA A 104 -21.94 -17.45 -3.56
C ALA A 104 -22.74 -16.16 -3.81
N GLN A 105 -22.10 -15.00 -3.58
CA GLN A 105 -22.72 -13.70 -3.84
C GLN A 105 -23.08 -13.51 -5.32
N HIS A 106 -22.15 -13.82 -6.24
CA HIS A 106 -22.41 -13.64 -7.68
C HIS A 106 -23.42 -14.65 -8.22
N ALA A 107 -23.44 -15.88 -7.70
CA ALA A 107 -24.47 -16.86 -8.02
C ALA A 107 -25.85 -16.36 -7.56
N PHE A 108 -25.95 -15.81 -6.34
CA PHE A 108 -27.18 -15.21 -5.85
C PHE A 108 -27.62 -14.02 -6.70
N MET A 109 -26.70 -13.12 -7.07
CA MET A 109 -26.99 -12.00 -7.98
C MET A 109 -27.48 -12.48 -9.35
N ALA A 110 -26.87 -13.52 -9.92
CA ALA A 110 -27.29 -14.09 -11.20
C ALA A 110 -28.72 -14.63 -11.14
N LEU A 111 -29.08 -15.35 -10.07
CA LEU A 111 -30.44 -15.88 -9.88
C LEU A 111 -31.49 -14.78 -9.73
N ASN A 112 -31.09 -13.58 -9.27
CA ASN A 112 -31.98 -12.44 -9.07
C ASN A 112 -31.89 -11.38 -10.19
N ASN A 113 -31.16 -11.64 -11.28
CA ASN A 113 -30.89 -10.67 -12.35
C ASN A 113 -30.28 -9.35 -11.84
N GLN A 114 -29.43 -9.42 -10.82
CA GLN A 114 -28.76 -8.31 -10.15
C GLN A 114 -27.25 -8.32 -10.37
N LEU A 115 -26.78 -8.91 -11.47
CA LEU A 115 -25.36 -8.89 -11.81
C LEU A 115 -24.89 -7.44 -12.02
N PRO A 116 -23.66 -7.09 -11.56
CA PRO A 116 -23.12 -5.76 -11.76
C PRO A 116 -22.91 -5.46 -13.25
N ILE A 117 -23.20 -4.21 -13.63
CA ILE A 117 -22.87 -3.69 -14.97
C ILE A 117 -21.51 -3.01 -14.87
N TYR A 118 -20.53 -3.55 -15.59
CA TYR A 118 -19.18 -3.01 -15.62
C TYR A 118 -19.06 -1.86 -16.63
N MET A 119 -18.20 -0.89 -16.33
CA MET A 119 -17.91 0.25 -17.22
C MET A 119 -17.08 -0.13 -18.45
N PHE A 120 -16.55 -1.35 -18.49
CA PHE A 120 -15.75 -1.88 -19.58
C PHE A 120 -16.13 -3.34 -19.89
N PRO A 121 -15.92 -3.82 -21.14
CA PRO A 121 -16.18 -5.21 -21.50
C PRO A 121 -15.30 -6.18 -20.70
N LEU A 122 -15.90 -7.28 -20.24
CA LEU A 122 -15.18 -8.38 -19.58
C LEU A 122 -14.49 -9.29 -20.62
N ASP A 123 -13.61 -8.70 -21.43
CA ASP A 123 -12.74 -9.44 -22.33
C ASP A 123 -11.45 -9.89 -21.62
N GLY A 124 -10.71 -10.83 -22.23
CA GLY A 124 -9.50 -11.39 -21.61
C GLY A 124 -8.42 -10.33 -21.34
N ARG A 125 -8.34 -9.28 -22.16
CA ARG A 125 -7.34 -8.21 -21.98
C ARG A 125 -7.64 -7.39 -20.74
N ASN A 126 -8.89 -6.93 -20.59
CA ASN A 126 -9.28 -6.10 -19.45
C ASN A 126 -9.24 -6.92 -18.15
N ILE A 127 -9.69 -8.19 -18.19
CA ILE A 127 -9.61 -9.09 -17.02
C ILE A 127 -8.17 -9.31 -16.58
N ILE A 128 -7.27 -9.70 -17.49
CA ILE A 128 -5.86 -9.96 -17.16
C ILE A 128 -5.17 -8.68 -16.73
N GLY A 129 -5.44 -7.55 -17.38
CA GLY A 129 -4.87 -6.25 -17.04
C GLY A 129 -5.27 -5.80 -15.64
N THR A 130 -6.57 -5.79 -15.33
CA THR A 130 -7.08 -5.39 -14.02
C THR A 130 -6.61 -6.33 -12.92
N LEU A 131 -6.66 -7.65 -13.12
CA LEU A 131 -6.16 -8.62 -12.13
C LEU A 131 -4.64 -8.53 -11.96
N GLY A 132 -3.89 -8.32 -13.04
CA GLY A 132 -2.44 -8.13 -12.98
C GLY A 132 -2.06 -6.94 -12.11
N PHE A 133 -2.75 -5.81 -12.28
CA PHE A 133 -2.60 -4.65 -11.41
C PHE A 133 -2.92 -4.98 -9.94
N GLN A 134 -4.12 -5.52 -9.68
CA GLN A 134 -4.62 -5.76 -8.32
C GLN A 134 -3.82 -6.82 -7.54
N LEU A 135 -3.33 -7.86 -8.22
CA LEU A 135 -2.63 -8.96 -7.56
C LEU A 135 -1.12 -8.74 -7.44
N LEU A 136 -0.52 -8.00 -8.38
CA LEU A 136 0.94 -7.94 -8.48
C LEU A 136 1.52 -6.56 -8.20
N LEU A 137 0.77 -5.47 -8.36
CA LEU A 137 1.32 -4.12 -8.29
C LEU A 137 0.75 -3.29 -7.15
N SER A 138 -0.57 -3.26 -6.95
CA SER A 138 -1.19 -2.42 -5.92
C SER A 138 -0.66 -2.74 -4.54
N GLY A 139 -0.69 -4.02 -4.14
CA GLY A 139 -0.19 -4.47 -2.85
C GLY A 139 1.28 -4.08 -2.59
N PRO A 140 2.24 -4.52 -3.44
CA PRO A 140 3.65 -4.16 -3.27
C PRO A 140 3.94 -2.65 -3.30
N ALA A 141 3.21 -1.88 -4.11
CA ALA A 141 3.37 -0.42 -4.15
C ALA A 141 2.90 0.24 -2.85
N GLU A 142 1.65 -0.04 -2.47
CA GLU A 142 1.04 0.50 -1.25
C GLU A 142 1.83 0.10 0.00
N GLU A 143 2.34 -1.13 0.01
CA GLU A 143 3.16 -1.66 1.07
C GLU A 143 4.41 -0.80 1.35
N VAL A 144 5.12 -0.41 0.29
CA VAL A 144 6.32 0.42 0.40
C VAL A 144 5.97 1.84 0.87
N ILE A 145 4.90 2.41 0.34
CA ILE A 145 4.51 3.82 0.53
C ILE A 145 3.82 4.06 1.88
N PHE A 146 2.96 3.13 2.30
CA PHE A 146 2.08 3.29 3.45
C PHE A 146 2.50 2.47 4.67
N ARG A 147 3.36 1.45 4.50
CA ARG A 147 3.87 0.65 5.63
C ARG A 147 5.36 0.81 5.84
N ALA A 148 6.19 0.41 4.88
CA ALA A 148 7.65 0.41 5.06
C ALA A 148 8.19 1.82 5.36
N LEU A 149 7.83 2.81 4.54
CA LEU A 149 8.29 4.19 4.74
C LEU A 149 7.74 4.81 6.05
N PRO A 150 6.44 4.76 6.36
CA PRO A 150 5.90 5.36 7.58
C PRO A 150 6.34 4.67 8.87
N ILE A 151 6.22 3.33 8.96
CA ILE A 151 6.54 2.60 10.21
C ILE A 151 7.99 2.85 10.61
N THR A 152 8.93 2.79 9.66
CA THR A 152 10.35 2.98 9.93
C THR A 152 10.63 4.40 10.44
N LEU A 153 10.09 5.44 9.78
CA LEU A 153 10.34 6.83 10.15
C LEU A 153 9.61 7.25 11.43
N LEU A 154 8.41 6.74 11.67
CA LEU A 154 7.67 6.98 12.93
C LEU A 154 8.38 6.29 14.10
N THR A 155 8.83 5.05 13.93
CA THR A 155 9.60 4.33 14.96
C THR A 155 10.92 5.04 15.26
N TYR A 156 11.63 5.52 14.24
CA TYR A 156 12.84 6.31 14.41
C TYR A 156 12.60 7.63 15.18
N SER A 157 11.56 8.38 14.78
CA SER A 157 11.28 9.71 15.34
C SER A 157 10.74 9.68 16.76
N PHE A 158 9.75 8.83 17.03
CA PHE A 158 9.17 8.67 18.37
C PHE A 158 10.08 7.86 19.31
N GLY A 159 10.84 6.91 18.78
CA GLY A 159 11.63 5.95 19.56
C GLY A 159 10.88 4.70 19.97
N THR A 160 11.64 3.74 20.51
CA THR A 160 11.25 2.34 20.76
C THR A 160 10.03 2.10 21.66
N SER A 161 9.43 3.13 22.27
CA SER A 161 8.08 3.03 22.85
C SER A 161 7.62 4.39 23.33
N ILE A 162 6.51 4.89 22.79
CA ILE A 162 5.69 5.88 23.49
C ILE A 162 4.51 5.11 24.09
N GLU A 163 4.48 5.02 25.42
CA GLU A 163 3.31 4.55 26.14
C GLU A 163 2.21 5.60 26.02
N ILE A 164 1.18 5.30 25.23
CA ILE A 164 -0.06 6.08 25.21
C ILE A 164 -0.98 5.47 26.27
N LYS A 165 -0.55 5.50 27.54
CA LYS A 165 -1.37 5.16 28.73
C LYS A 165 -1.92 3.71 28.78
N GLY A 166 -1.53 2.96 29.82
CA GLY A 166 -2.14 1.65 30.12
C GLY A 166 -1.65 0.51 29.22
N SER A 167 -0.33 0.33 29.09
CA SER A 167 0.35 -0.77 28.36
C SER A 167 0.16 -0.82 26.84
N VAL A 168 -0.46 0.20 26.23
CA VAL A 168 -0.53 0.36 24.77
C VAL A 168 0.64 1.24 24.31
N THR A 169 1.57 0.63 23.56
CA THR A 169 2.65 1.34 22.88
C THR A 169 2.26 1.60 21.42
N ILE A 170 2.61 2.77 20.88
CA ILE A 170 2.42 3.09 19.43
C ILE A 170 2.99 1.97 18.55
N ILE A 171 4.14 1.44 18.95
CA ILE A 171 4.85 0.39 18.23
C ILE A 171 4.19 -0.97 18.41
N GLY A 172 3.63 -1.30 19.58
CA GLY A 172 2.91 -2.56 19.80
C GLY A 172 1.66 -2.73 18.94
N PHE A 173 1.12 -1.64 18.38
CA PHE A 173 0.04 -1.66 17.39
C PHE A 173 0.57 -1.79 15.95
N LEU A 174 1.78 -1.28 15.67
CA LEU A 174 2.42 -1.30 14.36
C LEU A 174 3.21 -2.60 14.08
N GLU A 175 3.76 -3.26 15.10
CA GLU A 175 4.48 -4.54 15.00
C GLU A 175 3.55 -5.77 14.93
N LYS A 176 2.27 -5.60 15.31
CA LYS A 176 1.27 -6.68 15.32
C LYS A 176 0.40 -6.73 14.05
N LEU A 177 0.61 -5.81 13.11
CA LEU A 177 0.02 -5.80 11.76
C LEU A 177 0.99 -6.44 10.78
#